data_AF-A0A3E4P8M2-F1
#
_entry.id   AF-A0A3E4P8M2-F1
#
_cell.length_a   1.000
_cell.length_b   1.000
_cell.length_c   1.000
_cell.angle_alpha   90.00
_cell.angle_beta   90.00
_cell.angle_gamma   90.00
#
_symmetry.space_group_name_H-M   'P 1'
#
loop_
_entity.id
_entity.type
_entity.pdbx_description
1 polymer ?
#
loop_
_entity_poly.entity_id
_entity_poly.type
_entity_poly.pdbx_seq_one_letter_code
_entity_poly.pdbx_strand_id
1 'polypeptide(L)'
;MNKQKHLNLQARILIETMLNEHHSFKSIARELGKDCTTISKEIKAHICFEKTGALGRSFNDCRVAFLHQCSLQKFCQHCAYSNNKPCWTCGRCTSSCISYEKYICPKLSKPPYVCNGCQQRTRCSLEKRLYKASYAQKEYEQVRSESRSGFALSEAELKQLDDVVSPLLKKGQSLHHIAVHHADELMKSERTLYTYTNNGLFTARNIDMPRTIRMRPRKNVSSKLKVDKSCRIGRDFQCFENYMAEHPDVSVRQLDSVEGVKGGAVLLTIHFVEQQLQLAFLRRHNDSPSVLDIFDRLYFELRMDIFIELFPVLLADNGSEFSNPSAIELNAQGNSRTRMFYCNPSAPYQKGSCENNHELIRRIIPKGTDLGRYSQEQIDLMMSHINSYSRKKLGNKSPYEVFEFQYGRKILDAFHLQKIPADEIILSPELLK
;
A
#
# COMPACT_ATOMS: atom_id res chain seq x y z
N MET A 1 -33.96 -22.87 -13.03
CA MET A 1 -33.92 -21.72 -13.98
C MET A 1 -33.97 -20.40 -13.21
N ASN A 2 -32.90 -19.61 -13.27
CA ASN A 2 -32.68 -18.34 -12.57
C ASN A 2 -33.70 -17.24 -12.95
N LYS A 3 -34.93 -17.29 -12.41
CA LYS A 3 -36.00 -16.32 -12.71
C LYS A 3 -35.94 -15.01 -11.89
N GLN A 4 -34.97 -14.85 -10.98
CA GLN A 4 -34.76 -13.63 -10.19
C GLN A 4 -33.53 -12.82 -10.62
N LYS A 5 -33.22 -12.77 -11.93
CA LYS A 5 -32.22 -11.79 -12.40
C LYS A 5 -32.82 -10.38 -12.32
N HIS A 6 -32.10 -9.49 -11.62
CA HIS A 6 -32.30 -8.05 -11.59
C HIS A 6 -32.65 -7.49 -12.98
N LEU A 7 -33.49 -6.45 -13.03
CA LEU A 7 -33.76 -5.77 -14.29
C LEU A 7 -32.45 -5.10 -14.77
N ASN A 8 -32.12 -5.31 -16.05
CA ASN A 8 -31.01 -4.61 -16.70
C ASN A 8 -31.50 -3.27 -17.28
N LEU A 9 -30.57 -2.42 -17.72
CA LEU A 9 -30.91 -1.11 -18.27
C LEU A 9 -31.86 -1.21 -19.48
N GLN A 10 -31.67 -2.19 -20.37
CA GLN A 10 -32.55 -2.40 -21.53
C GLN A 10 -34.00 -2.69 -21.11
N ALA A 11 -34.19 -3.57 -20.12
CA ALA A 11 -35.52 -3.86 -19.58
C ALA A 11 -36.15 -2.62 -18.94
N ARG A 12 -35.37 -1.80 -18.23
CA ARG A 12 -35.86 -0.53 -17.65
C ARG A 12 -36.25 0.48 -18.72
N ILE A 13 -35.47 0.60 -19.80
CA ILE A 13 -35.80 1.46 -20.95
C ILE A 13 -37.11 0.98 -21.58
N LEU A 14 -37.28 -0.32 -21.75
CA LEU A 14 -38.53 -0.87 -22.30
C LEU A 14 -39.74 -0.55 -21.41
N ILE A 15 -39.61 -0.68 -20.09
CA ILE A 15 -40.66 -0.26 -19.14
C ILE A 15 -40.99 1.22 -19.34
N GLU A 16 -39.99 2.10 -19.42
CA GLU A 16 -40.21 3.53 -19.63
C GLU A 16 -40.95 3.83 -20.95
N THR A 17 -40.51 3.23 -22.06
CA THR A 17 -41.13 3.40 -23.38
C THR A 17 -42.58 2.94 -23.37
N MET A 18 -42.84 1.71 -22.90
CA MET A 18 -44.18 1.15 -22.88
C MET A 18 -45.12 1.90 -21.92
N LEU A 19 -44.60 2.45 -20.82
CA LEU A 19 -45.37 3.34 -19.94
C LEU A 19 -45.71 4.66 -20.63
N ASN A 20 -44.80 5.22 -21.44
CA ASN A 20 -45.06 6.41 -22.23
C ASN A 20 -46.13 6.17 -23.31
N GLU A 21 -46.21 4.95 -23.83
CA GLU A 21 -47.21 4.48 -24.80
C GLU A 21 -48.52 3.96 -24.17
N HIS A 22 -48.70 4.12 -22.85
CA HIS A 22 -49.91 3.71 -22.11
C HIS A 22 -50.19 2.20 -22.01
N HIS A 23 -49.18 1.34 -22.14
CA HIS A 23 -49.36 -0.09 -21.93
C HIS A 23 -49.70 -0.44 -20.48
N SER A 24 -50.52 -1.48 -20.30
CA SER A 24 -50.80 -2.04 -18.97
C SER A 24 -49.61 -2.82 -18.42
N PHE A 25 -49.51 -2.94 -17.09
CA PHE A 25 -48.47 -3.76 -16.46
C PHE A 25 -48.44 -5.21 -16.95
N LYS A 26 -49.59 -5.78 -17.31
CA LYS A 26 -49.69 -7.14 -17.86
C LYS A 26 -49.04 -7.23 -19.26
N SER A 27 -49.20 -6.18 -20.07
CA SER A 27 -48.55 -6.07 -21.38
C SER A 27 -47.04 -5.95 -21.24
N ILE A 28 -46.57 -5.06 -20.36
CA ILE A 28 -45.14 -4.84 -20.10
C ILE A 28 -44.48 -6.10 -19.55
N ALA A 29 -45.17 -6.79 -18.64
CA ALA A 29 -44.69 -8.03 -18.04
C ALA A 29 -44.57 -9.16 -19.06
N ARG A 30 -45.55 -9.29 -19.99
CA ARG A 30 -45.50 -10.26 -21.09
C ARG A 30 -44.30 -10.03 -22.00
N GLU A 31 -44.07 -8.77 -22.38
CA GLU A 31 -42.95 -8.39 -23.26
C GLU A 31 -41.59 -8.70 -22.63
N LEU A 32 -41.44 -8.46 -21.31
CA LEU A 32 -40.20 -8.73 -20.58
C LEU A 32 -40.04 -10.17 -20.10
N GLY A 33 -41.05 -11.04 -20.31
CA GLY A 33 -41.08 -12.38 -19.73
C GLY A 33 -40.99 -12.38 -18.19
N LYS A 34 -41.59 -11.38 -17.54
CA LYS A 34 -41.60 -11.18 -16.07
C LYS A 34 -43.02 -11.25 -15.52
N ASP A 35 -43.14 -11.33 -14.20
CA ASP A 35 -44.43 -11.23 -13.52
C ASP A 35 -44.89 -9.77 -13.43
N CYS A 36 -46.20 -9.54 -13.46
CA CYS A 36 -46.76 -8.18 -13.39
C CYS A 36 -46.45 -7.49 -12.05
N THR A 37 -46.30 -8.26 -10.97
CA THR A 37 -45.91 -7.72 -9.67
C THR A 37 -44.48 -7.19 -9.67
N THR A 38 -43.57 -7.78 -10.46
CA THR A 38 -42.20 -7.30 -10.62
C THR A 38 -42.18 -5.90 -11.23
N ILE A 39 -42.95 -5.69 -12.30
CA ILE A 39 -43.08 -4.38 -12.95
C ILE A 39 -43.70 -3.36 -11.99
N SER A 40 -44.75 -3.76 -11.26
CA SER A 40 -45.36 -2.86 -10.27
C SER A 40 -44.42 -2.50 -9.13
N LYS A 41 -43.58 -3.43 -8.65
CA LYS A 41 -42.61 -3.17 -7.57
C LYS A 41 -41.48 -2.25 -8.06
N GLU A 42 -40.93 -2.51 -9.24
CA GLU A 42 -39.90 -1.67 -9.87
C GLU A 42 -40.36 -0.23 -10.00
N ILE A 43 -41.56 -0.01 -10.56
CA ILE A 43 -42.10 1.33 -10.78
C ILE A 43 -42.34 2.07 -9.45
N LYS A 44 -42.88 1.39 -8.44
CA LYS A 44 -43.13 1.99 -7.12
C LYS A 44 -41.83 2.34 -6.39
N ALA A 45 -40.81 1.51 -6.52
CA ALA A 45 -39.51 1.73 -5.88
C ALA A 45 -38.77 2.94 -6.47
N HIS A 46 -38.85 3.13 -7.80
CA HIS A 46 -38.03 4.10 -8.52
C HIS A 46 -38.86 5.26 -9.12
N ILE A 47 -39.77 5.83 -8.33
CA ILE A 47 -40.55 7.02 -8.76
C ILE A 47 -39.67 8.28 -8.66
N CYS A 48 -39.47 8.94 -9.80
CA CYS A 48 -38.85 10.26 -9.89
C CYS A 48 -39.92 11.35 -9.71
N PHE A 49 -39.73 12.24 -8.72
CA PHE A 49 -40.63 13.35 -8.45
C PHE A 49 -40.13 14.62 -9.14
N GLU A 50 -40.94 15.20 -10.03
CA GLU A 50 -40.60 16.43 -10.75
C GLU A 50 -41.59 17.55 -10.44
N LYS A 51 -41.06 18.69 -9.98
CA LYS A 51 -41.81 19.93 -9.77
C LYS A 51 -41.83 20.77 -11.04
N THR A 52 -42.33 20.18 -12.13
CA THR A 52 -42.45 20.83 -13.43
C THR A 52 -43.87 21.35 -13.65
N GLY A 53 -43.94 22.61 -14.11
CA GLY A 53 -45.20 23.27 -14.47
C GLY A 53 -45.80 22.73 -15.77
N ALA A 54 -46.82 23.43 -16.27
CA ALA A 54 -47.44 23.13 -17.55
C ALA A 54 -46.93 24.10 -18.63
N LEU A 55 -47.26 23.86 -19.90
CA LEU A 55 -46.98 24.83 -20.96
C LEU A 55 -47.60 26.20 -20.60
N GLY A 56 -46.77 27.22 -20.42
CA GLY A 56 -47.19 28.57 -20.03
C GLY A 56 -47.66 28.73 -18.56
N ARG A 57 -47.49 27.72 -17.70
CA ARG A 57 -47.82 27.80 -16.26
C ARG A 57 -46.68 27.28 -15.41
N SER A 58 -46.35 28.01 -14.35
CA SER A 58 -45.39 27.57 -13.34
C SER A 58 -45.91 26.32 -12.58
N PHE A 59 -44.99 25.60 -11.94
CA PHE A 59 -45.34 24.51 -11.04
C PHE A 59 -46.17 25.03 -9.87
N ASN A 60 -47.30 24.37 -9.62
CA ASN A 60 -48.15 24.63 -8.47
C ASN A 60 -49.03 23.42 -8.19
N ASP A 61 -48.76 22.77 -7.06
CA ASP A 61 -49.48 21.61 -6.55
C ASP A 61 -50.44 21.93 -5.40
N CYS A 62 -50.76 23.21 -5.17
CA CYS A 62 -51.76 23.57 -4.16
C CYS A 62 -53.18 23.20 -4.62
N ARG A 63 -53.97 22.57 -3.74
CA ARG A 63 -55.37 22.16 -3.97
C ARG A 63 -56.25 23.35 -4.31
N VAL A 64 -56.20 24.39 -3.49
CA VAL A 64 -57.02 25.60 -3.63
C VAL A 64 -56.68 26.33 -4.93
N ALA A 65 -55.41 26.30 -5.34
CA ALA A 65 -54.96 26.82 -6.63
C ALA A 65 -55.42 25.96 -7.81
N PHE A 66 -55.29 24.64 -7.70
CA PHE A 66 -55.66 23.68 -8.76
C PHE A 66 -57.17 23.67 -9.04
N LEU A 67 -57.99 23.85 -8.00
CA LEU A 67 -59.44 23.98 -8.11
C LEU A 67 -59.91 25.38 -8.52
N HIS A 68 -58.99 26.31 -8.82
CA HIS A 68 -59.28 27.71 -9.13
C HIS A 68 -60.06 28.47 -8.05
N GLN A 69 -59.86 28.10 -6.78
CA GLN A 69 -60.54 28.69 -5.61
C GLN A 69 -59.65 29.66 -4.81
N CYS A 70 -58.42 29.90 -5.27
CA CYS A 70 -57.46 30.76 -4.57
C CYS A 70 -57.62 32.21 -5.03
N SER A 71 -58.03 33.08 -4.09
CA SER A 71 -58.15 34.54 -4.28
C SER A 71 -56.92 35.33 -3.82
N LEU A 72 -55.90 34.67 -3.24
CA LEU A 72 -54.71 35.34 -2.73
C LEU A 72 -53.91 36.00 -3.87
N GLN A 73 -53.50 37.24 -3.64
CA GLN A 73 -52.67 38.05 -4.53
C GLN A 73 -51.53 38.68 -3.72
N LYS A 74 -50.36 38.85 -4.34
CA LYS A 74 -49.18 39.52 -3.74
C LYS A 74 -48.79 39.07 -2.33
N PHE A 75 -48.99 37.79 -1.99
CA PHE A 75 -48.66 37.30 -0.66
C PHE A 75 -47.14 37.33 -0.36
N CYS A 76 -46.27 37.13 -1.35
CA CYS A 76 -44.82 37.18 -1.12
C CYS A 76 -44.29 38.62 -1.06
N GLN A 77 -43.31 38.86 -0.19
CA GLN A 77 -42.70 40.18 0.03
C GLN A 77 -42.14 40.83 -1.26
N HIS A 78 -41.73 40.03 -2.24
CA HIS A 78 -41.18 40.50 -3.53
C HIS A 78 -41.81 39.74 -4.71
N CYS A 79 -43.05 40.09 -5.07
CA CYS A 79 -43.74 39.46 -6.20
C CYS A 79 -43.34 40.09 -7.55
N ALA A 80 -42.59 39.35 -8.37
CA ALA A 80 -42.21 39.78 -9.73
C ALA A 80 -43.35 39.70 -10.77
N TYR A 81 -44.51 39.14 -10.39
CA TYR A 81 -45.70 39.07 -11.25
C TYR A 81 -46.65 40.24 -10.95
N SER A 82 -47.12 40.92 -12.02
CA SER A 82 -47.87 42.18 -12.00
C SER A 82 -49.11 42.19 -11.11
N ASN A 83 -49.55 43.41 -10.74
CA ASN A 83 -50.81 43.68 -10.05
C ASN A 83 -51.99 42.95 -10.74
N ASN A 84 -52.84 42.30 -9.95
CA ASN A 84 -54.10 41.62 -10.33
C ASN A 84 -54.04 40.15 -10.80
N LYS A 85 -52.87 39.48 -10.79
CA LYS A 85 -52.84 38.01 -11.02
C LYS A 85 -52.87 37.21 -9.72
N PRO A 86 -53.65 36.12 -9.63
CA PRO A 86 -53.62 35.23 -8.47
C PRO A 86 -52.23 34.63 -8.24
N CYS A 87 -51.86 34.44 -6.97
CA CYS A 87 -50.57 33.88 -6.55
C CYS A 87 -50.25 32.51 -7.16
N TRP A 88 -51.24 31.77 -7.64
CA TRP A 88 -51.01 30.48 -8.29
C TRP A 88 -50.33 30.58 -9.66
N THR A 89 -50.27 31.76 -10.26
CA THR A 89 -49.67 31.98 -11.59
C THR A 89 -48.14 31.99 -11.55
N CYS A 90 -47.54 32.49 -10.47
CA CYS A 90 -46.08 32.65 -10.38
C CYS A 90 -45.36 31.39 -9.87
N GLY A 91 -46.05 30.51 -9.12
CA GLY A 91 -45.52 29.21 -8.68
C GLY A 91 -44.36 29.26 -7.67
N ARG A 92 -43.95 30.47 -7.26
CA ARG A 92 -42.81 30.71 -6.35
C ARG A 92 -43.19 30.86 -4.88
N CYS A 93 -44.48 31.01 -4.59
CA CYS A 93 -44.96 31.35 -3.24
C CYS A 93 -45.46 30.13 -2.45
N THR A 94 -45.38 28.92 -3.00
CA THR A 94 -45.96 27.70 -2.40
C THR A 94 -45.32 27.35 -1.06
N SER A 95 -44.01 27.55 -0.89
CA SER A 95 -43.29 27.26 0.37
C SER A 95 -43.61 28.18 1.54
N SER A 96 -44.19 29.36 1.27
CA SER A 96 -44.42 30.39 2.30
C SER A 96 -45.89 30.73 2.48
N CYS A 97 -46.79 30.17 1.65
CA CYS A 97 -48.21 30.49 1.64
C CYS A 97 -48.97 29.83 2.80
N ILE A 98 -49.72 30.64 3.57
CA ILE A 98 -50.54 30.19 4.70
C ILE A 98 -51.72 29.29 4.30
N SER A 99 -52.21 29.40 3.06
CA SER A 99 -53.34 28.61 2.54
C SER A 99 -52.88 27.49 1.60
N TYR A 100 -51.60 27.12 1.65
CA TYR A 100 -51.07 26.02 0.86
C TYR A 100 -51.58 24.67 1.39
N GLU A 101 -52.28 23.94 0.54
CA GLU A 101 -52.68 22.55 0.81
C GLU A 101 -52.18 21.68 -0.34
N LYS A 102 -51.28 20.72 -0.06
CA LYS A 102 -50.71 19.87 -1.11
C LYS A 102 -51.78 18.99 -1.75
N TYR A 103 -51.90 19.06 -3.08
CA TYR A 103 -52.83 18.25 -3.87
C TYR A 103 -52.10 17.21 -4.70
N ILE A 104 -52.43 15.95 -4.43
CA ILE A 104 -51.91 14.81 -5.18
C ILE A 104 -52.99 14.35 -6.15
N CYS A 105 -52.61 14.20 -7.43
CA CYS A 105 -53.53 13.72 -8.46
C CYS A 105 -54.14 12.35 -8.09
N PRO A 106 -55.48 12.21 -8.03
CA PRO A 106 -56.13 10.95 -7.67
C PRO A 106 -55.78 9.78 -8.59
N LYS A 107 -55.43 10.05 -9.87
CA LYS A 107 -55.00 9.03 -10.84
C LYS A 107 -53.73 8.28 -10.40
N LEU A 108 -52.89 8.90 -9.57
CA LEU A 108 -51.64 8.29 -9.08
C LEU A 108 -51.87 7.23 -7.98
N SER A 109 -53.09 7.14 -7.43
CA SER A 109 -53.47 6.08 -6.49
C SER A 109 -53.69 4.72 -7.18
N LYS A 110 -53.86 4.73 -8.51
CA LYS A 110 -54.12 3.54 -9.34
C LYS A 110 -52.92 3.29 -10.28
N PRO A 111 -52.71 2.04 -10.74
CA PRO A 111 -51.72 1.75 -11.78
C PRO A 111 -51.88 2.68 -13.00
N PRO A 112 -50.77 3.21 -13.57
CA PRO A 112 -49.38 2.82 -13.32
C PRO A 112 -48.66 3.59 -12.18
N TYR A 113 -49.38 4.35 -11.33
CA TYR A 113 -48.82 5.19 -10.24
C TYR A 113 -47.89 6.35 -10.68
N VAL A 114 -47.63 6.46 -11.98
CA VAL A 114 -46.79 7.48 -12.60
C VAL A 114 -47.56 8.22 -13.70
N CYS A 115 -47.06 9.39 -14.06
CA CYS A 115 -47.56 10.29 -15.09
C CYS A 115 -47.04 9.95 -16.49
N ASN A 116 -46.21 8.93 -16.65
CA ASN A 116 -45.82 8.42 -17.97
C ASN A 116 -47.08 8.13 -18.80
N GLY A 117 -47.07 8.57 -20.06
CA GLY A 117 -48.22 8.52 -20.95
C GLY A 117 -49.32 9.56 -20.67
N CYS A 118 -49.57 9.99 -19.43
CA CYS A 118 -50.74 10.82 -19.08
C CYS A 118 -51.09 11.92 -20.10
N GLN A 119 -52.25 11.82 -20.76
CA GLN A 119 -52.69 12.73 -21.82
C GLN A 119 -52.81 14.20 -21.35
N GLN A 120 -53.06 14.41 -20.06
CA GLN A 120 -53.19 15.73 -19.46
C GLN A 120 -51.86 16.28 -18.90
N ARG A 121 -50.73 15.56 -19.08
CA ARG A 121 -49.43 15.92 -18.49
C ARG A 121 -48.97 17.31 -18.90
N THR A 122 -49.13 17.68 -20.17
CA THR A 122 -48.71 18.98 -20.73
C THR A 122 -49.49 20.17 -20.17
N ARG A 123 -50.71 19.94 -19.65
CA ARG A 123 -51.59 20.95 -19.05
C ARG A 123 -51.62 20.89 -17.51
N CYS A 124 -50.95 19.91 -16.90
CA CYS A 124 -50.97 19.68 -15.47
C CYS A 124 -49.92 20.56 -14.78
N SER A 125 -50.27 21.23 -13.68
CA SER A 125 -49.33 22.03 -12.86
C SER A 125 -48.83 21.31 -11.59
N LEU A 126 -49.39 20.14 -11.25
CA LEU A 126 -49.11 19.39 -10.02
C LEU A 126 -47.70 18.77 -9.97
N GLU A 127 -47.31 18.14 -8.87
CA GLU A 127 -46.04 17.37 -8.83
C GLU A 127 -46.17 16.12 -9.70
N LYS A 128 -45.21 15.92 -10.62
CA LYS A 128 -45.23 14.77 -11.53
C LYS A 128 -44.49 13.63 -10.87
N ARG A 129 -45.05 12.42 -11.00
CA ARG A 129 -44.35 11.17 -10.69
C ARG A 129 -43.97 10.54 -12.01
N LEU A 130 -42.70 10.36 -12.30
CA LEU A 130 -42.24 9.74 -13.55
C LEU A 130 -41.40 8.53 -13.23
N TYR A 131 -41.57 7.47 -14.00
CA TYR A 131 -40.58 6.41 -14.08
C TYR A 131 -39.59 6.76 -15.18
N LYS A 132 -38.30 6.82 -14.83
CA LYS A 132 -37.20 7.05 -15.76
C LYS A 132 -36.18 5.94 -15.62
N ALA A 133 -35.85 5.26 -16.71
CA ALA A 133 -34.94 4.13 -16.72
C ALA A 133 -33.55 4.51 -16.24
N SER A 134 -33.06 5.69 -16.64
CA SER A 134 -31.75 6.20 -16.22
C SER A 134 -31.67 6.46 -14.71
N TYR A 135 -32.74 7.00 -14.11
CA TYR A 135 -32.83 7.25 -12.67
C TYR A 135 -32.85 5.92 -11.89
N ALA A 136 -33.73 5.00 -12.28
CA ALA A 136 -33.84 3.68 -11.65
C ALA A 136 -32.54 2.86 -11.75
N GLN A 137 -31.85 2.92 -12.90
CA GLN A 137 -30.56 2.25 -13.07
C GLN A 137 -29.48 2.84 -12.17
N LYS A 138 -29.38 4.17 -12.10
CA LYS A 138 -28.38 4.86 -11.26
C LYS A 138 -28.58 4.54 -9.79
N GLU A 139 -29.81 4.57 -9.30
CA GLU A 139 -30.15 4.23 -7.91
C GLU A 139 -29.78 2.76 -7.60
N TYR A 140 -30.13 1.84 -8.49
CA TYR A 140 -29.76 0.43 -8.37
C TYR A 140 -28.24 0.21 -8.30
N GLU A 141 -27.47 0.89 -9.16
CA GLU A 141 -26.00 0.82 -9.16
C GLU A 141 -25.40 1.40 -7.88
N GLN A 142 -25.94 2.51 -7.39
CA GLN A 142 -25.53 3.13 -6.14
C GLN A 142 -25.74 2.18 -4.96
N VAL A 143 -26.95 1.64 -4.76
CA VAL A 143 -27.24 0.68 -3.68
C VAL A 143 -26.35 -0.56 -3.77
N ARG A 144 -26.11 -1.07 -4.99
CA ARG A 144 -25.21 -2.21 -5.22
C ARG A 144 -23.75 -1.89 -4.87
N SER A 145 -23.30 -0.66 -5.08
CA SER A 145 -21.95 -0.23 -4.71
C SER A 145 -21.82 -0.01 -3.20
N GLU A 146 -22.79 0.67 -2.57
CA GLU A 146 -22.80 0.98 -1.14
C GLU A 146 -22.89 -0.28 -0.28
N SER A 147 -23.74 -1.24 -0.66
CA SER A 147 -23.85 -2.55 0.02
C SER A 147 -22.57 -3.38 -0.04
N ARG A 148 -21.63 -3.05 -0.93
CA ARG A 148 -20.32 -3.69 -1.08
C ARG A 148 -19.18 -2.80 -0.59
N SER A 149 -19.50 -1.62 -0.08
CA SER A 149 -18.55 -0.67 0.48
C SER A 149 -18.46 -0.86 1.98
N GLY A 150 -17.23 -0.86 2.51
CA GLY A 150 -16.96 -1.06 3.93
C GLY A 150 -16.10 -2.28 4.20
N PHE A 151 -15.56 -2.33 5.41
CA PHE A 151 -14.79 -3.46 5.91
C PHE A 151 -15.72 -4.35 6.73
N ALA A 152 -15.76 -5.64 6.41
CA ALA A 152 -16.44 -6.63 7.24
C ALA A 152 -15.59 -6.93 8.48
N LEU A 153 -15.50 -5.95 9.38
CA LEU A 153 -14.77 -5.99 10.63
C LEU A 153 -15.61 -5.32 11.72
N SER A 154 -15.72 -5.96 12.87
CA SER A 154 -16.18 -5.31 14.09
C SER A 154 -15.09 -4.40 14.68
N GLU A 155 -15.48 -3.45 15.52
CA GLU A 155 -14.53 -2.58 16.23
C GLU A 155 -13.58 -3.38 17.14
N ALA A 156 -14.08 -4.46 17.76
CA ALA A 156 -13.29 -5.34 18.60
C ALA A 156 -12.23 -6.10 17.79
N GLU A 157 -12.60 -6.68 16.64
CA GLU A 157 -11.64 -7.33 15.73
C GLU A 157 -10.62 -6.33 15.20
N LEU A 158 -11.06 -5.13 14.83
CA LEU A 158 -10.14 -4.09 14.35
C LEU A 158 -9.11 -3.73 15.42
N LYS A 159 -9.56 -3.54 16.67
CA LYS A 159 -8.68 -3.23 17.80
C LYS A 159 -7.68 -4.36 18.07
N GLN A 160 -8.12 -5.61 18.08
CA GLN A 160 -7.23 -6.77 18.27
C GLN A 160 -6.14 -6.82 17.19
N LEU A 161 -6.50 -6.59 15.93
CA LEU A 161 -5.54 -6.53 14.83
C LEU A 161 -4.58 -5.33 15.00
N ASP A 162 -5.09 -4.17 15.40
CA ASP A 162 -4.30 -2.95 15.57
C ASP A 162 -3.30 -3.06 16.72
N ASP A 163 -3.71 -3.69 17.84
CA ASP A 163 -2.89 -3.90 19.03
C ASP A 163 -1.62 -4.73 18.73
N VAL A 164 -1.69 -5.62 17.73
CA VAL A 164 -0.53 -6.41 17.24
C VAL A 164 0.22 -5.64 16.13
N VAL A 165 -0.50 -5.21 15.09
CA VAL A 165 0.12 -4.70 13.86
C VAL A 165 0.78 -3.34 14.06
N SER A 166 0.10 -2.40 14.74
CA SER A 166 0.57 -1.02 14.83
C SER A 166 1.88 -0.87 15.62
N PRO A 167 2.07 -1.50 16.79
CA PRO A 167 3.33 -1.42 17.52
C PRO A 167 4.51 -1.98 16.71
N LEU A 168 4.33 -3.11 16.04
CA LEU A 168 5.40 -3.76 15.27
C LEU A 168 5.76 -2.99 13.99
N LEU A 169 4.77 -2.40 13.32
CA LEU A 169 5.02 -1.48 12.21
C LEU A 169 5.84 -0.26 12.64
N LYS A 170 5.52 0.34 13.80
CA LYS A 170 6.28 1.49 14.34
C LYS A 170 7.71 1.13 14.72
N LYS A 171 7.96 -0.13 15.12
CA LYS A 171 9.32 -0.69 15.27
C LYS A 171 10.06 -0.85 13.93
N GLY A 172 9.42 -0.59 12.79
CA GLY A 172 10.02 -0.67 11.45
C GLY A 172 9.94 -2.03 10.79
N GLN A 173 9.16 -2.97 11.36
CA GLN A 173 8.92 -4.28 10.75
C GLN A 173 7.96 -4.16 9.56
N SER A 174 8.06 -5.07 8.58
CA SER A 174 7.10 -5.10 7.47
C SER A 174 5.84 -5.89 7.84
N LEU A 175 4.71 -5.55 7.20
CA LEU A 175 3.47 -6.33 7.31
C LEU A 175 3.65 -7.81 6.98
N HIS A 176 4.55 -8.13 6.04
CA HIS A 176 4.87 -9.50 5.70
C HIS A 176 5.50 -10.25 6.90
N HIS A 177 6.46 -9.63 7.57
CA HIS A 177 7.12 -10.21 8.75
C HIS A 177 6.11 -10.44 9.87
N ILE A 178 5.27 -9.43 10.15
CA ILE A 178 4.22 -9.50 11.16
C ILE A 178 3.21 -10.61 10.82
N ALA A 179 2.77 -10.71 9.56
CA ALA A 179 1.83 -11.73 9.12
C ALA A 179 2.36 -13.16 9.24
N VAL A 180 3.68 -13.36 9.13
CA VAL A 180 4.31 -14.67 9.28
C VAL A 180 4.35 -15.09 10.73
N HIS A 181 4.78 -14.20 11.64
CA HIS A 181 4.97 -14.55 13.05
C HIS A 181 3.67 -14.52 13.86
N HIS A 182 2.68 -13.75 13.42
CA HIS A 182 1.36 -13.65 14.06
C HIS A 182 0.23 -14.19 13.16
N ALA A 183 0.51 -15.21 12.34
CA ALA A 183 -0.48 -15.76 11.41
C ALA A 183 -1.75 -16.25 12.13
N ASP A 184 -1.56 -16.92 13.27
CA ASP A 184 -2.64 -17.50 14.08
C ASP A 184 -3.44 -16.43 14.85
N GLU A 185 -2.77 -15.36 15.30
CA GLU A 185 -3.43 -14.25 16.01
C GLU A 185 -4.22 -13.35 15.05
N LEU A 186 -3.66 -13.10 13.87
CA LEU A 186 -4.27 -12.19 12.90
C LEU A 186 -5.35 -12.88 12.08
N MET A 187 -5.17 -14.16 11.71
CA MET A 187 -6.04 -14.92 10.82
C MET A 187 -6.44 -14.15 9.54
N LYS A 188 -5.59 -13.22 9.07
CA LYS A 188 -5.81 -12.40 7.87
C LYS A 188 -4.63 -12.58 6.91
N SER A 189 -4.93 -12.46 5.62
CA SER A 189 -3.89 -12.45 4.60
C SER A 189 -3.06 -11.17 4.67
N GLU A 190 -1.79 -11.24 4.25
CA GLU A 190 -0.91 -10.09 4.10
C GLU A 190 -1.57 -8.95 3.28
N ARG A 191 -2.28 -9.30 2.19
CA ARG A 191 -3.01 -8.34 1.34
C ARG A 191 -4.09 -7.58 2.13
N THR A 192 -4.77 -8.27 3.02
CA THR A 192 -5.80 -7.69 3.88
C THR A 192 -5.19 -6.67 4.82
N LEU A 193 -4.05 -7.00 5.46
CA LEU A 193 -3.33 -6.07 6.33
C LEU A 193 -2.91 -4.80 5.57
N TYR A 194 -2.33 -4.95 4.37
CA TYR A 194 -2.00 -3.80 3.52
C TYR A 194 -3.23 -2.96 3.19
N THR A 195 -4.37 -3.59 2.92
CA THR A 195 -5.62 -2.87 2.61
C THR A 195 -6.08 -2.07 3.82
N TYR A 196 -6.02 -2.64 5.03
CA TYR A 196 -6.41 -1.96 6.26
C TYR A 196 -5.48 -0.79 6.60
N THR A 197 -4.16 -0.98 6.52
CA THR A 197 -3.20 0.12 6.74
C THR A 197 -3.38 1.25 5.73
N ASN A 198 -3.52 0.93 4.43
CA ASN A 198 -3.66 1.94 3.37
C ASN A 198 -4.94 2.76 3.46
N ASN A 199 -6.02 2.17 3.98
CA ASN A 199 -7.27 2.86 4.24
C ASN A 199 -7.32 3.52 5.63
N GLY A 200 -6.21 3.50 6.37
CA GLY A 200 -6.06 4.19 7.65
C GLY A 200 -6.88 3.60 8.80
N LEU A 201 -7.20 2.29 8.73
CA LEU A 201 -7.94 1.60 9.79
C LEU A 201 -7.10 1.34 11.04
N PHE A 202 -5.78 1.25 10.88
CA PHE A 202 -4.83 1.07 11.97
C PHE A 202 -4.29 2.40 12.48
N THR A 203 -3.79 2.39 13.71
CA THR A 203 -3.09 3.53 14.32
C THR A 203 -1.81 3.84 13.55
N ALA A 204 -1.07 2.82 13.11
CA ALA A 204 0.07 2.95 12.21
C ALA A 204 -0.38 3.38 10.82
N ARG A 205 0.45 4.19 10.17
CA ARG A 205 0.17 4.84 8.90
C ARG A 205 1.14 4.37 7.82
N ASN A 206 0.88 4.78 6.58
CA ASN A 206 1.75 4.49 5.44
C ASN A 206 3.20 5.00 5.61
N ILE A 207 3.42 6.00 6.47
CA ILE A 207 4.76 6.50 6.79
C ILE A 207 5.58 5.52 7.64
N ASP A 208 4.91 4.64 8.39
CA ASP A 208 5.54 3.63 9.25
C ASP A 208 5.86 2.35 8.46
N MET A 209 5.23 2.18 7.29
CA MET A 209 5.48 1.02 6.43
C MET A 209 6.82 1.16 5.68
N PRO A 210 7.62 0.08 5.63
CA PRO A 210 8.84 0.06 4.84
C PRO A 210 8.59 0.26 3.35
N ARG A 211 9.44 1.08 2.69
CA ARG A 211 9.49 1.28 1.22
C ARG A 211 8.25 1.90 0.57
N THR A 212 7.29 2.40 1.33
CA THR A 212 6.06 3.02 0.78
C THR A 212 6.34 4.40 0.19
N ILE A 213 7.27 5.15 0.78
CA ILE A 213 7.72 6.44 0.28
C ILE A 213 8.93 6.21 -0.63
N ARG A 214 8.74 6.28 -1.95
CA ARG A 214 9.84 6.21 -2.92
C ARG A 214 10.44 7.59 -3.14
N MET A 215 11.74 7.71 -2.85
CA MET A 215 12.52 8.90 -3.22
C MET A 215 12.69 8.98 -4.75
N ARG A 216 12.78 10.21 -5.27
CA ARG A 216 13.05 10.45 -6.70
C ARG A 216 14.38 9.77 -7.10
N PRO A 217 14.45 9.10 -8.28
CA PRO A 217 15.71 8.54 -8.77
C PRO A 217 16.80 9.61 -8.85
N ARG A 218 18.00 9.31 -8.34
CA ARG A 218 19.14 10.22 -8.43
C ARG A 218 19.68 10.23 -9.86
N LYS A 219 20.20 11.38 -10.29
CA LYS A 219 20.99 11.48 -11.53
C LYS A 219 22.31 10.74 -11.33
N ASN A 220 22.72 9.94 -12.33
CA ASN A 220 24.02 9.28 -12.33
C ASN A 220 25.13 10.33 -12.38
N VAL A 221 25.97 10.37 -11.36
CA VAL A 221 27.21 11.16 -11.35
C VAL A 221 28.35 10.17 -11.58
N SER A 222 29.17 10.41 -12.60
CA SER A 222 30.36 9.59 -12.84
C SER A 222 31.39 9.85 -11.73
N SER A 223 31.72 8.82 -10.96
CA SER A 223 32.83 8.88 -10.01
C SER A 223 34.15 8.65 -10.75
N LYS A 224 35.12 9.55 -10.59
CA LYS A 224 36.50 9.31 -11.02
C LYS A 224 37.13 8.24 -10.13
N LEU A 225 37.82 7.27 -10.73
CA LEU A 225 38.61 6.26 -10.02
C LEU A 225 39.65 6.93 -9.12
N LYS A 226 39.70 6.52 -7.85
CA LYS A 226 40.66 7.02 -6.84
C LYS A 226 41.72 5.98 -6.44
N VAL A 227 41.83 4.85 -7.15
CA VAL A 227 42.68 3.73 -6.75
C VAL A 227 43.61 3.29 -7.89
N ASP A 228 44.80 2.85 -7.48
CA ASP A 228 45.88 2.39 -8.33
C ASP A 228 45.50 1.11 -9.10
N LYS A 229 45.80 1.05 -10.41
CA LYS A 229 45.33 -0.06 -11.28
C LYS A 229 46.06 -1.38 -11.00
N SER A 230 47.17 -1.35 -10.28
CA SER A 230 48.03 -2.49 -9.98
C SER A 230 47.36 -3.57 -9.13
N CYS A 231 46.47 -3.19 -8.19
CA CYS A 231 45.78 -4.14 -7.30
C CYS A 231 44.78 -5.06 -8.05
N ARG A 232 44.40 -4.70 -9.29
CA ARG A 232 43.43 -5.47 -10.12
C ARG A 232 44.08 -6.58 -10.95
N ILE A 233 45.40 -6.57 -11.11
CA ILE A 233 46.07 -7.54 -11.98
C ILE A 233 45.85 -8.95 -11.39
N GLY A 234 45.10 -9.77 -12.12
CA GLY A 234 44.70 -11.12 -11.70
C GLY A 234 43.53 -11.20 -10.71
N ARG A 235 42.84 -10.08 -10.42
CA ARG A 235 41.77 -9.98 -9.41
C ARG A 235 40.53 -9.24 -9.89
N ASP A 236 40.39 -9.04 -11.19
CA ASP A 236 39.20 -8.38 -11.73
C ASP A 236 37.96 -9.30 -11.69
N PHE A 237 36.82 -8.74 -12.09
CA PHE A 237 35.56 -9.47 -12.08
C PHE A 237 35.55 -10.66 -13.05
N GLN A 238 36.34 -10.60 -14.14
CA GLN A 238 36.46 -11.73 -15.05
C GLN A 238 37.23 -12.88 -14.41
N CYS A 239 38.31 -12.58 -13.68
CA CYS A 239 39.03 -13.57 -12.87
C CYS A 239 38.14 -14.19 -11.80
N PHE A 240 37.27 -13.39 -11.18
CA PHE A 240 36.26 -13.88 -10.25
C PHE A 240 35.29 -14.87 -10.92
N GLU A 241 34.72 -14.51 -12.07
CA GLU A 241 33.80 -15.41 -12.81
C GLU A 241 34.48 -16.72 -13.19
N ASN A 242 35.73 -16.66 -13.68
CA ASN A 242 36.49 -17.84 -14.02
C ASN A 242 36.75 -18.73 -12.78
N TYR A 243 37.14 -18.13 -11.66
CA TYR A 243 37.39 -18.86 -10.41
C TYR A 243 36.12 -19.53 -9.88
N MET A 244 34.99 -18.83 -9.92
CA MET A 244 33.69 -19.37 -9.49
C MET A 244 33.20 -20.49 -10.43
N ALA A 245 33.53 -20.43 -11.73
CA ALA A 245 33.22 -21.50 -12.67
C ALA A 245 34.06 -22.78 -12.40
N GLU A 246 35.31 -22.62 -11.97
CA GLU A 246 36.18 -23.74 -11.56
C GLU A 246 35.80 -24.31 -10.19
N HIS A 247 35.22 -23.48 -9.31
CA HIS A 247 34.88 -23.82 -7.93
C HIS A 247 33.43 -23.46 -7.58
N PRO A 248 32.43 -24.18 -8.13
CA PRO A 248 31.02 -23.81 -8.00
C PRO A 248 30.48 -23.93 -6.57
N ASP A 249 31.08 -24.77 -5.73
CA ASP A 249 30.65 -25.01 -4.34
C ASP A 249 31.24 -24.00 -3.35
N VAL A 250 32.14 -23.12 -3.80
CA VAL A 250 32.79 -22.14 -2.93
C VAL A 250 31.85 -20.95 -2.74
N SER A 251 31.65 -20.58 -1.48
CA SER A 251 30.67 -19.57 -1.12
C SER A 251 31.33 -18.17 -1.00
N VAL A 252 30.65 -17.12 -1.50
CA VAL A 252 31.25 -15.78 -1.66
C VAL A 252 30.79 -14.81 -0.57
N ARG A 253 31.70 -13.94 -0.12
CA ARG A 253 31.43 -12.87 0.87
C ARG A 253 31.63 -11.52 0.21
N GLN A 254 30.62 -10.66 0.31
CA GLN A 254 30.67 -9.32 -0.27
C GLN A 254 31.12 -8.32 0.79
N LEU A 255 32.10 -7.50 0.45
CA LEU A 255 32.62 -6.44 1.30
C LEU A 255 32.10 -5.08 0.83
N ASP A 256 31.80 -4.22 1.80
CA ASP A 256 31.43 -2.83 1.53
C ASP A 256 31.70 -1.94 2.74
N SER A 257 31.85 -0.65 2.50
CA SER A 257 32.03 0.38 3.52
C SER A 257 30.79 1.27 3.60
N VAL A 258 30.19 1.36 4.79
CA VAL A 258 29.06 2.25 5.05
C VAL A 258 29.55 3.51 5.75
N GLU A 259 29.54 4.62 5.02
CA GLU A 259 29.89 5.94 5.56
C GLU A 259 28.69 6.64 6.22
N GLY A 260 28.92 7.26 7.38
CA GLY A 260 27.94 8.11 8.07
C GLY A 260 28.01 9.56 7.60
N VAL A 261 29.08 10.23 8.03
CA VAL A 261 29.50 11.58 7.61
C VAL A 261 30.80 11.46 6.82
N LYS A 262 31.00 12.29 5.81
CA LYS A 262 32.23 12.28 5.01
C LYS A 262 33.45 12.53 5.89
N GLY A 263 34.43 11.62 5.84
CA GLY A 263 35.68 11.71 6.61
C GLY A 263 35.54 11.35 8.09
N GLY A 264 34.37 10.88 8.54
CA GLY A 264 34.18 10.35 9.88
C GLY A 264 34.43 8.84 9.96
N ALA A 265 34.02 8.24 11.08
CA ALA A 265 34.04 6.78 11.24
C ALA A 265 33.17 6.08 10.19
N VAL A 266 33.53 4.84 9.86
CA VAL A 266 32.89 4.03 8.83
C VAL A 266 32.63 2.61 9.34
N LEU A 267 31.61 1.94 8.81
CA LEU A 267 31.40 0.52 9.08
C LEU A 267 31.98 -0.31 7.93
N LEU A 268 32.85 -1.27 8.22
CA LEU A 268 33.12 -2.37 7.29
C LEU A 268 31.96 -3.36 7.42
N THR A 269 31.30 -3.66 6.31
CA THR A 269 30.25 -4.67 6.26
C THR A 269 30.73 -5.90 5.51
N ILE A 270 30.48 -7.07 6.08
CA ILE A 270 30.77 -8.37 5.46
C ILE A 270 29.47 -9.12 5.30
N HIS A 271 29.08 -9.38 4.04
CA HIS A 271 27.80 -9.96 3.69
C HIS A 271 27.96 -11.39 3.16
N PHE A 272 27.38 -12.35 3.86
CA PHE A 272 27.28 -13.75 3.45
C PHE A 272 26.15 -13.89 2.43
N VAL A 273 26.46 -14.12 1.16
CA VAL A 273 25.49 -13.98 0.05
C VAL A 273 24.34 -15.00 0.15
N GLU A 274 24.65 -16.24 0.50
CA GLU A 274 23.70 -17.35 0.59
C GLU A 274 22.76 -17.21 1.79
N GLN A 275 23.33 -17.08 2.99
CA GLN A 275 22.59 -16.98 4.25
C GLN A 275 21.98 -15.58 4.44
N GLN A 276 22.45 -14.60 3.66
CA GLN A 276 22.14 -13.17 3.76
C GLN A 276 22.47 -12.52 5.10
N LEU A 277 23.35 -13.17 5.88
CA LEU A 277 23.86 -12.66 7.13
C LEU A 277 24.80 -11.49 6.85
N GLN A 278 24.66 -10.41 7.61
CA GLN A 278 25.56 -9.27 7.49
C GLN A 278 26.24 -8.98 8.83
N LEU A 279 27.56 -8.90 8.78
CA LEU A 279 28.40 -8.40 9.88
C LEU A 279 28.70 -6.93 9.65
N ALA A 280 28.95 -6.19 10.72
CA ALA A 280 29.43 -4.81 10.65
C ALA A 280 30.44 -4.50 11.75
N PHE A 281 31.54 -3.88 11.34
CA PHE A 281 32.65 -3.54 12.23
C PHE A 281 32.93 -2.05 12.13
N LEU A 282 32.95 -1.37 13.27
CA LEU A 282 33.22 0.05 13.37
C LEU A 282 34.71 0.33 13.19
N ARG A 283 35.03 1.25 12.27
CA ARG A 283 36.40 1.71 12.00
C ARG A 283 36.46 3.22 12.15
N ARG A 284 37.51 3.72 12.81
CA ARG A 284 37.74 5.16 13.00
C ARG A 284 38.16 5.86 11.71
N HIS A 285 38.85 5.14 10.82
CA HIS A 285 39.38 5.66 9.56
C HIS A 285 38.99 4.73 8.40
N ASN A 286 38.78 5.31 7.22
CA ASN A 286 38.51 4.55 6.00
C ASN A 286 39.81 4.26 5.24
N ASP A 287 40.63 3.35 5.78
CA ASP A 287 41.93 2.97 5.25
C ASP A 287 42.09 1.44 5.18
N SER A 288 43.16 0.97 4.52
CA SER A 288 43.43 -0.46 4.39
C SER A 288 43.92 -1.14 5.68
N PRO A 289 44.76 -0.51 6.52
CA PRO A 289 45.17 -1.11 7.80
C PRO A 289 44.01 -1.44 8.73
N SER A 290 42.99 -0.57 8.81
CA SER A 290 41.80 -0.85 9.64
C SER A 290 40.96 -2.03 9.13
N VAL A 291 40.97 -2.31 7.82
CA VAL A 291 40.35 -3.54 7.27
C VAL A 291 41.15 -4.76 7.69
N LEU A 292 42.48 -4.69 7.58
CA LEU A 292 43.38 -5.79 7.92
C LEU A 292 43.27 -6.19 9.38
N ASP A 293 43.24 -5.21 10.30
CA ASP A 293 43.09 -5.43 11.73
C ASP A 293 41.83 -6.27 12.06
N ILE A 294 40.71 -5.98 11.38
CA ILE A 294 39.47 -6.76 11.54
C ILE A 294 39.65 -8.19 11.06
N PHE A 295 40.24 -8.40 9.88
CA PHE A 295 40.46 -9.74 9.34
C PHE A 295 41.46 -10.54 10.16
N ASP A 296 42.51 -9.91 10.69
CA ASP A 296 43.48 -10.53 11.58
C ASP A 296 42.79 -10.93 12.90
N ARG A 297 42.01 -10.03 13.51
CA ARG A 297 41.23 -10.34 14.71
C ARG A 297 40.30 -11.54 14.48
N LEU A 298 39.52 -11.52 13.39
CA LEU A 298 38.62 -12.63 13.05
C LEU A 298 39.39 -13.94 12.81
N TYR A 299 40.56 -13.87 12.18
CA TYR A 299 41.41 -15.04 11.93
C TYR A 299 41.88 -15.71 13.23
N PHE A 300 42.19 -14.91 14.25
CA PHE A 300 42.58 -15.41 15.57
C PHE A 300 41.38 -15.90 16.38
N GLU A 301 40.29 -15.13 16.43
CA GLU A 301 39.10 -15.45 17.24
C GLU A 301 38.37 -16.71 16.75
N LEU A 302 38.24 -16.89 15.43
CA LEU A 302 37.54 -18.04 14.85
C LEU A 302 38.39 -19.30 14.79
N ARG A 303 39.71 -19.20 15.00
CA ARG A 303 40.73 -20.18 14.59
C ARG A 303 40.93 -20.23 13.07
N MET A 304 42.15 -20.63 12.69
CA MET A 304 42.64 -20.61 11.31
C MET A 304 41.82 -21.50 10.37
N ASP A 305 41.47 -22.71 10.81
CA ASP A 305 40.71 -23.69 10.05
C ASP A 305 39.31 -23.20 9.70
N ILE A 306 38.59 -22.71 10.71
CA ILE A 306 37.22 -22.20 10.56
C ILE A 306 37.20 -20.92 9.73
N PHE A 307 38.17 -20.02 9.92
CA PHE A 307 38.23 -18.79 9.13
C PHE A 307 38.38 -19.08 7.63
N ILE A 308 39.28 -20.00 7.25
CA ILE A 308 39.52 -20.35 5.84
C ILE A 308 38.25 -20.94 5.20
N GLU A 309 37.50 -21.74 5.96
CA GLU A 309 36.22 -22.30 5.52
C GLU A 309 35.12 -21.22 5.38
N LEU A 310 35.06 -20.27 6.32
CA LEU A 310 34.03 -19.23 6.33
C LEU A 310 34.27 -18.10 5.33
N PHE A 311 35.52 -17.77 5.04
CA PHE A 311 35.93 -16.67 4.16
C PHE A 311 36.82 -17.15 3.00
N PRO A 312 36.34 -18.07 2.14
CA PRO A 312 37.18 -18.58 1.07
C PRO A 312 37.36 -17.55 -0.06
N VAL A 313 36.32 -16.78 -0.37
CA VAL A 313 36.30 -15.77 -1.43
C VAL A 313 35.65 -14.47 -0.96
N LEU A 314 36.36 -13.36 -1.16
CA LEU A 314 35.93 -12.01 -0.86
C LEU A 314 35.74 -11.21 -2.16
N LEU A 315 34.62 -10.52 -2.28
CA LEU A 315 34.31 -9.64 -3.40
C LEU A 315 34.08 -8.21 -2.89
N ALA A 316 34.97 -7.30 -3.25
CA ALA A 316 34.92 -5.89 -2.84
C ALA A 316 34.69 -4.94 -4.01
N ASP A 317 34.43 -3.67 -3.70
CA ASP A 317 34.50 -2.59 -4.69
C ASP A 317 35.91 -2.01 -4.77
N ASN A 318 36.10 -1.03 -5.66
CA ASN A 318 37.40 -0.40 -5.86
C ASN A 318 37.65 0.74 -4.85
N GLY A 319 37.22 0.55 -3.59
CA GLY A 319 37.48 1.47 -2.49
C GLY A 319 38.96 1.52 -2.12
N SER A 320 39.43 2.68 -1.65
CA SER A 320 40.83 2.87 -1.23
C SER A 320 41.19 2.02 0.00
N GLU A 321 40.21 1.67 0.81
CA GLU A 321 40.33 0.76 1.95
C GLU A 321 40.63 -0.68 1.55
N PHE A 322 40.36 -1.05 0.30
CA PHE A 322 40.62 -2.37 -0.24
C PHE A 322 41.87 -2.40 -1.14
N SER A 323 42.75 -1.40 -1.05
CA SER A 323 43.88 -1.23 -1.98
C SER A 323 45.04 -2.22 -1.77
N ASN A 324 45.10 -2.94 -0.65
CA ASN A 324 46.15 -3.92 -0.35
C ASN A 324 45.59 -5.35 -0.23
N PRO A 325 45.24 -6.01 -1.36
CA PRO A 325 44.63 -7.34 -1.34
C PRO A 325 45.58 -8.42 -0.81
N SER A 326 46.88 -8.34 -1.11
CA SER A 326 47.85 -9.36 -0.69
C SER A 326 47.93 -9.51 0.83
N ALA A 327 47.79 -8.41 1.57
CA ALA A 327 47.78 -8.44 3.03
C ALA A 327 46.48 -9.05 3.60
N ILE A 328 45.37 -8.97 2.86
CA ILE A 328 44.11 -9.64 3.23
C ILE A 328 44.20 -11.13 2.91
N GLU A 329 44.76 -11.48 1.74
CA GLU A 329 44.85 -12.87 1.25
C GLU A 329 45.85 -13.74 2.02
N LEU A 330 46.92 -13.15 2.56
CA LEU A 330 48.00 -13.86 3.25
C LEU A 330 47.96 -13.58 4.76
N ASN A 331 48.35 -14.58 5.55
CA ASN A 331 48.63 -14.38 6.97
C ASN A 331 50.08 -13.90 7.20
N ALA A 332 50.45 -13.63 8.45
CA ALA A 332 51.80 -13.16 8.83
C ALA A 332 52.94 -14.12 8.43
N GLN A 333 52.63 -15.39 8.17
CA GLN A 333 53.58 -16.44 7.77
C GLN A 333 53.62 -16.62 6.24
N GLY A 334 52.85 -15.85 5.47
CA GLY A 334 52.77 -15.95 4.02
C GLY A 334 51.85 -17.07 3.50
N ASN A 335 51.07 -17.71 4.37
CA ASN A 335 50.10 -18.73 3.97
C ASN A 335 48.78 -18.07 3.52
N SER A 336 48.17 -18.61 2.47
CA SER A 336 46.88 -18.11 1.98
C SER A 336 45.75 -18.42 2.97
N ARG A 337 44.96 -17.38 3.31
CA ARG A 337 43.77 -17.50 4.17
C ARG A 337 42.45 -17.17 3.46
N THR A 338 42.49 -16.45 2.35
CA THR A 338 41.32 -16.08 1.52
C THR A 338 41.76 -15.67 0.12
N ARG A 339 40.83 -15.58 -0.83
CA ARG A 339 41.04 -14.94 -2.14
C ARG A 339 40.20 -13.68 -2.31
N MET A 340 40.79 -12.62 -2.86
CA MET A 340 40.11 -11.34 -3.02
C MET A 340 39.94 -10.96 -4.49
N PHE A 341 38.73 -10.56 -4.86
CA PHE A 341 38.38 -10.07 -6.19
C PHE A 341 37.63 -8.74 -6.12
N TYR A 342 37.61 -8.01 -7.25
CA TYR A 342 37.00 -6.69 -7.35
C TYR A 342 35.88 -6.62 -8.40
N CYS A 343 34.82 -5.92 -8.05
CA CYS A 343 33.76 -5.57 -9.00
C CYS A 343 34.25 -4.57 -10.06
N ASN A 344 33.59 -4.60 -11.21
CA ASN A 344 33.82 -3.63 -12.27
C ASN A 344 33.42 -2.22 -11.80
N PRO A 345 34.16 -1.17 -12.22
CA PRO A 345 33.78 0.21 -11.92
C PRO A 345 32.37 0.52 -12.44
N SER A 346 31.59 1.26 -11.65
CA SER A 346 30.23 1.67 -11.99
C SER A 346 29.24 0.52 -12.25
N ALA A 347 29.51 -0.67 -11.70
CA ALA A 347 28.64 -1.85 -11.82
C ALA A 347 28.03 -2.28 -10.46
N PRO A 348 27.22 -1.43 -9.79
CA PRO A 348 26.65 -1.75 -8.47
C PRO A 348 25.77 -3.01 -8.47
N TYR A 349 25.19 -3.36 -9.63
CA TYR A 349 24.38 -4.56 -9.81
C TYR A 349 25.15 -5.87 -9.52
N GLN A 350 26.48 -5.85 -9.61
CA GLN A 350 27.34 -7.00 -9.27
C GLN A 350 27.33 -7.33 -7.77
N LYS A 351 26.90 -6.39 -6.90
CA LYS A 351 26.71 -6.58 -5.45
C LYS A 351 25.27 -6.34 -4.99
N GLY A 352 24.27 -6.64 -5.82
CA GLY A 352 22.86 -6.32 -5.52
C GLY A 352 22.29 -6.92 -4.22
N SER A 353 22.92 -7.96 -3.65
CA SER A 353 22.49 -8.52 -2.36
C SER A 353 22.89 -7.65 -1.16
N CYS A 354 24.04 -6.97 -1.23
CA CYS A 354 24.56 -6.14 -0.15
C CYS A 354 23.73 -4.85 0.02
N GLU A 355 23.28 -4.25 -1.09
CA GLU A 355 22.47 -3.01 -1.08
C GLU A 355 21.17 -3.14 -0.27
N ASN A 356 20.48 -4.29 -0.38
CA ASN A 356 19.23 -4.52 0.35
C ASN A 356 19.45 -4.52 1.87
N ASN A 357 20.60 -5.04 2.34
CA ASN A 357 20.92 -5.05 3.75
C ASN A 357 21.43 -3.71 4.25
N HIS A 358 22.16 -2.96 3.42
CA HIS A 358 22.51 -1.58 3.77
C HIS A 358 21.27 -0.72 3.97
N GLU A 359 20.18 -0.99 3.24
CA GLU A 359 18.91 -0.30 3.49
C GLU A 359 18.44 -0.49 4.93
N LEU A 360 18.56 -1.70 5.49
CA LEU A 360 18.19 -1.99 6.90
C LEU A 360 19.07 -1.21 7.87
N ILE A 361 20.39 -1.17 7.63
CA ILE A 361 21.31 -0.31 8.41
C ILE A 361 20.85 1.14 8.34
N ARG A 362 20.46 1.64 7.16
CA ARG A 362 20.05 3.04 6.98
C ARG A 362 18.70 3.37 7.62
N ARG A 363 17.86 2.38 7.93
CA ARG A 363 16.63 2.60 8.72
C ARG A 363 16.93 2.89 10.18
N ILE A 364 17.95 2.23 10.73
CA ILE A 364 18.39 2.42 12.12
C ILE A 364 19.35 3.60 12.24
N ILE A 365 20.30 3.71 11.30
CA ILE A 365 21.32 4.77 11.25
C ILE A 365 21.11 5.60 9.97
N PRO A 366 20.33 6.70 10.02
CA PRO A 366 20.11 7.57 8.88
C PRO A 366 21.41 8.15 8.30
N LYS A 367 21.43 8.41 7.00
CA LYS A 367 22.58 9.07 6.33
C LYS A 367 22.87 10.44 6.97
N GLY A 368 24.15 10.80 7.07
CA GLY A 368 24.58 12.03 7.74
C GLY A 368 24.70 11.92 9.26
N THR A 369 24.40 10.75 9.83
CA THR A 369 24.73 10.41 11.21
C THR A 369 26.22 10.16 11.34
N ASP A 370 26.88 10.78 12.32
CA ASP A 370 28.23 10.40 12.71
C ASP A 370 28.22 9.00 13.33
N LEU A 371 29.01 8.08 12.77
CA LEU A 371 29.13 6.71 13.26
C LEU A 371 30.07 6.62 14.47
N GLY A 372 30.95 7.61 14.68
CA GLY A 372 31.94 7.61 15.76
C GLY A 372 31.33 7.74 17.16
N ARG A 373 30.04 8.09 17.25
CA ARG A 373 29.30 8.14 18.51
C ARG A 373 28.83 6.78 19.03
N TYR A 374 28.84 5.75 18.17
CA TYR A 374 28.41 4.42 18.56
C TYR A 374 29.59 3.56 19.01
N SER A 375 29.35 2.61 19.91
CA SER A 375 30.33 1.58 20.27
C SER A 375 30.20 0.34 19.37
N GLN A 376 31.21 -0.54 19.37
CA GLN A 376 31.13 -1.79 18.60
C GLN A 376 29.97 -2.67 19.11
N GLU A 377 29.72 -2.72 20.41
CA GLU A 377 28.63 -3.48 21.03
C GLU A 377 27.26 -2.98 20.56
N GLN A 378 27.11 -1.67 20.37
CA GLN A 378 25.88 -1.09 19.80
C GLN A 378 25.69 -1.48 18.33
N ILE A 379 26.78 -1.59 17.56
CA ILE A 379 26.73 -2.07 16.17
C ILE A 379 26.40 -3.56 16.12
N ASP A 380 26.93 -4.37 17.03
CA ASP A 380 26.65 -5.81 17.14
C ASP A 380 25.18 -6.05 17.54
N LEU A 381 24.65 -5.24 18.46
CA LEU A 381 23.22 -5.22 18.80
C LEU A 381 22.37 -4.89 17.57
N MET A 382 22.72 -3.83 16.83
CA MET A 382 22.03 -3.48 15.59
C MET A 382 22.04 -4.64 14.58
N MET A 383 23.18 -5.30 14.39
CA MET A 383 23.29 -6.45 13.49
C MET A 383 22.49 -7.65 14.00
N SER A 384 22.39 -7.87 15.31
CA SER A 384 21.54 -8.90 15.91
C SER A 384 20.06 -8.70 15.56
N HIS A 385 19.56 -7.47 15.63
CA HIS A 385 18.19 -7.14 15.19
C HIS A 385 18.00 -7.34 13.67
N ILE A 386 18.95 -6.87 12.84
CA ILE A 386 18.89 -6.99 11.38
C ILE A 386 18.95 -8.47 10.94
N ASN A 387 19.81 -9.27 11.56
CA ASN A 387 20.01 -10.67 11.21
C ASN A 387 18.94 -11.59 11.80
N SER A 388 18.22 -11.15 12.84
CA SER A 388 17.05 -11.87 13.36
C SER A 388 15.77 -11.61 12.56
N TYR A 389 15.77 -10.60 11.69
CA TYR A 389 14.62 -10.25 10.87
C TYR A 389 14.39 -11.26 9.72
N SER A 390 13.23 -11.94 9.75
CA SER A 390 12.82 -12.93 8.75
C SER A 390 12.70 -12.37 7.33
N ARG A 391 13.12 -13.17 6.35
CA ARG A 391 13.15 -12.77 4.94
C ARG A 391 12.41 -13.76 4.07
N LYS A 392 11.56 -13.25 3.18
CA LYS A 392 10.82 -14.06 2.20
C LYS A 392 11.73 -14.91 1.30
N LYS A 393 12.91 -14.37 0.94
CA LYS A 393 13.91 -15.08 0.11
C LYS A 393 14.53 -16.30 0.83
N LEU A 394 14.48 -16.34 2.16
CA LEU A 394 14.97 -17.45 2.98
C LEU A 394 13.82 -18.35 3.48
N GLY A 395 12.68 -18.38 2.77
CA GLY A 395 11.52 -19.16 3.21
C GLY A 395 10.96 -18.69 4.55
N ASN A 396 11.01 -17.38 4.81
CA ASN A 396 10.59 -16.72 6.05
C ASN A 396 11.44 -17.03 7.28
N LYS A 397 12.61 -17.64 7.10
CA LYS A 397 13.64 -17.74 8.14
C LYS A 397 14.48 -16.46 8.21
N SER A 398 15.10 -16.24 9.35
CA SER A 398 16.04 -15.13 9.52
C SER A 398 17.46 -15.54 9.07
N PRO A 399 18.30 -14.58 8.62
CA PRO A 399 19.72 -14.86 8.36
C PRO A 399 20.44 -15.55 9.51
N TYR A 400 20.11 -15.17 10.75
CA TYR A 400 20.65 -15.80 11.95
C TYR A 400 20.32 -17.29 11.99
N GLU A 401 19.06 -17.67 11.79
CA GLU A 401 18.62 -19.07 11.82
C GLU A 401 19.25 -19.92 10.71
N VAL A 402 19.32 -19.35 9.49
CA VAL A 402 19.94 -20.04 8.35
C VAL A 402 21.43 -20.25 8.58
N PHE A 403 22.12 -19.24 9.13
CA PHE A 403 23.54 -19.35 9.44
C PHE A 403 23.79 -20.33 10.59
N GLU A 404 22.99 -20.27 11.66
CA GLU A 404 23.08 -21.20 12.80
C GLU A 404 22.90 -22.66 12.35
N PHE A 405 21.96 -22.91 11.44
CA PHE A 405 21.72 -24.24 10.88
C PHE A 405 22.94 -24.78 10.10
N GLN A 406 23.64 -23.93 9.35
CA GLN A 406 24.73 -24.36 8.47
C GLN A 406 26.08 -24.44 9.18
N TYR A 407 26.41 -23.45 10.01
CA TYR A 407 27.75 -23.31 10.59
C TYR A 407 27.76 -23.43 12.13
N GLY A 408 26.59 -23.52 12.76
CA GLY A 408 26.45 -23.67 14.20
C GLY A 408 26.51 -22.36 14.99
N ARG A 409 26.00 -22.40 16.21
CA ARG A 409 25.85 -21.23 17.09
C ARG A 409 27.16 -20.63 17.58
N LYS A 410 28.19 -21.45 17.82
CA LYS A 410 29.49 -20.99 18.35
C LYS A 410 30.13 -19.89 17.50
N ILE A 411 29.94 -19.96 16.19
CA ILE A 411 30.48 -18.97 15.25
C ILE A 411 29.70 -17.66 15.33
N LEU A 412 28.37 -17.73 15.51
CA LEU A 412 27.55 -16.53 15.75
C LEU A 412 27.93 -15.84 17.06
N ASP A 413 28.21 -16.62 18.10
CA ASP A 413 28.68 -16.09 19.39
C ASP A 413 30.05 -15.39 19.24
N ALA A 414 30.95 -15.93 18.41
CA ALA A 414 32.23 -15.29 18.07
C ALA A 414 32.05 -13.99 17.26
N PHE A 415 30.97 -13.86 16.49
CA PHE A 415 30.57 -12.61 15.83
C PHE A 415 29.77 -11.68 16.73
N HIS A 416 29.59 -12.01 18.02
CA HIS A 416 28.77 -11.26 18.97
C HIS A 416 27.31 -11.06 18.52
N LEU A 417 26.78 -12.00 17.73
CA LEU A 417 25.39 -11.96 17.26
C LEU A 417 24.46 -12.74 18.18
N GLN A 418 23.32 -12.15 18.50
CA GLN A 418 22.28 -12.75 19.31
C GLN A 418 20.97 -12.89 18.52
N LYS A 419 20.21 -13.94 18.81
CA LYS A 419 18.86 -14.12 18.25
C LYS A 419 17.89 -13.24 19.02
N ILE A 420 17.23 -12.33 18.32
CA ILE A 420 16.19 -11.46 18.86
C ILE A 420 14.81 -12.05 18.53
N PRO A 421 13.90 -12.19 19.52
CA PRO A 421 12.51 -12.59 19.26
C PRO A 421 11.81 -11.65 18.29
N ALA A 422 10.91 -12.17 17.44
CA ALA A 422 10.27 -11.38 16.37
C ALA A 422 9.65 -10.08 16.88
N ASP A 423 8.93 -10.13 18.00
CA ASP A 423 8.22 -8.99 18.60
C ASP A 423 9.16 -7.92 19.15
N GLU A 424 10.39 -8.29 19.49
CA GLU A 424 11.42 -7.42 20.05
C GLU A 424 12.30 -6.79 18.96
N ILE A 425 12.13 -7.17 17.70
CA ILE A 425 12.95 -6.63 16.60
C ILE A 425 12.60 -5.15 16.38
N ILE A 426 13.60 -4.28 16.52
CA ILE A 426 13.52 -2.84 16.23
C ILE A 426 14.44 -2.54 15.03
N LEU A 427 13.86 -2.03 13.96
CA LEU A 427 14.52 -1.60 12.73
C LEU A 427 14.38 -0.10 12.48
N SER A 428 14.18 0.67 13.54
CA SER A 428 14.07 2.13 13.53
C SER A 428 15.24 2.78 14.28
N PRO A 429 15.43 4.11 14.17
CA PRO A 429 16.48 4.81 14.91
C PRO A 429 16.34 4.74 16.43
N GLU A 430 15.19 4.30 16.96
CA GLU A 430 14.96 4.16 18.40
C GLU A 430 15.83 3.06 19.03
N LEU A 431 16.34 2.11 18.24
CA LEU A 431 17.18 1.03 18.75
C LEU A 431 18.47 1.54 19.42
N LEU A 432 19.06 2.62 18.90
CA LEU A 432 20.36 3.15 19.33
C LEU A 432 20.26 4.55 19.93
N LYS A 433 19.07 4.95 20.38
CA LYS A 433 18.81 6.28 20.96
C LYS A 433 19.10 6.36 22.45
#